data_AF-A0A4Y7U129-F1
#
_entry.id   AF-A0A4Y7U129-F1
#
_cell.length_a   1.000
_cell.length_b   1.000
_cell.length_c   1.000
_cell.angle_alpha   90.00
_cell.angle_beta   90.00
_cell.angle_gamma   90.00
#
_symmetry.space_group_name_H-M   'P 1'
#
loop_
_entity.id
_entity.type
_entity.pdbx_description
1 polymer ?
#
loop_
_entity_poly.entity_id
_entity_poly.type
_entity_poly.pdbx_seq_one_letter_code
_entity_poly.pdbx_strand_id
1 'polypeptide(L)'
;MAISRIDFSTTPLGESYTGFFATVLDDVFSEQECAELLKLADTPPSKWEPTAVGGDDVYASNFRHSDRSLVFDANEPSQMIYGRLRPLLPEIHEISPVGEWSLITGKAGRTKQAGTWTLAGVNSRLSFLRYGPGHYFKPHCDGLNTIGKQKSFVTLQLYLNDRDEDGTKLQGGATRFWTPNKKHFIDVEPKIGRVLVFQQRMLIHSGEEVVAGMKYTMRSDLMFEQK
;
A
#
# COMPACT_ATOMS: atom_id res chain seq x y z
N MET A 1 17.71 3.75 7.64
CA MET A 1 16.80 2.60 7.41
C MET A 1 16.39 2.00 8.74
N ALA A 2 15.10 1.98 9.04
CA ALA A 2 14.53 1.40 10.26
C ALA A 2 13.31 0.54 9.91
N ILE A 3 13.14 -0.59 10.60
CA ILE A 3 12.01 -1.50 10.42
C ILE A 3 11.18 -1.47 11.69
N SER A 4 9.89 -1.17 11.57
CA SER A 4 8.97 -1.08 12.70
C SER A 4 7.71 -1.88 12.39
N ARG A 5 7.53 -2.96 13.14
CA ARG A 5 6.34 -3.79 13.06
C ARG A 5 5.18 -3.10 13.78
N ILE A 6 4.01 -3.07 13.16
CA ILE A 6 2.78 -2.66 13.85
C ILE A 6 2.23 -3.91 14.56
N ASP A 7 2.51 -4.04 15.85
CA ASP A 7 1.83 -5.02 16.69
C ASP A 7 0.46 -4.48 17.08
N PHE A 8 -0.56 -4.87 16.32
CA PHE A 8 -1.93 -4.41 16.58
C PHE A 8 -2.43 -4.79 17.97
N SER A 9 -1.93 -5.86 18.60
CA SER A 9 -2.38 -6.31 19.92
C SER A 9 -2.09 -5.29 21.02
N THR A 10 -1.08 -4.44 20.81
CA THR A 10 -0.70 -3.36 21.75
C THR A 10 -1.32 -2.02 21.36
N THR A 11 -2.25 -1.98 20.42
CA THR A 11 -2.91 -0.75 19.94
C THR A 11 -4.41 -0.76 20.26
N PRO A 12 -5.12 0.37 20.12
CA PRO A 12 -6.58 0.41 20.16
C PRO A 12 -7.29 -0.49 19.13
N LEU A 13 -6.55 -1.10 18.20
CA LEU A 13 -7.09 -2.01 17.18
C LEU A 13 -6.96 -3.50 17.56
N GLY A 14 -6.41 -3.82 18.73
CA GLY A 14 -6.07 -5.18 19.14
C GLY A 14 -7.24 -6.16 19.11
N GLU A 15 -8.43 -5.74 19.53
CA GLU A 15 -9.65 -6.57 19.50
C GLU A 15 -10.01 -7.04 18.09
N SER A 16 -9.67 -6.26 17.06
CA SER A 16 -10.02 -6.55 15.67
C SER A 16 -8.88 -7.20 14.88
N TYR A 17 -7.63 -6.81 15.17
CA TYR A 17 -6.48 -7.07 14.29
C TYR A 17 -5.29 -7.76 14.96
N THR A 18 -5.45 -8.34 16.15
CA THR A 18 -4.42 -9.22 16.71
C THR A 18 -4.06 -10.33 15.71
N GLY A 19 -2.75 -10.47 15.42
CA GLY A 19 -2.21 -11.42 14.43
C GLY A 19 -2.27 -10.94 12.97
N PHE A 20 -2.72 -9.70 12.71
CA PHE A 20 -2.70 -9.13 11.36
C PHE A 20 -1.32 -8.56 11.01
N PHE A 21 -1.03 -8.50 9.71
CA PHE A 21 0.24 -8.04 9.20
C PHE A 21 0.23 -6.57 8.74
N ALA A 22 1.07 -5.74 9.36
CA ALA A 22 1.50 -4.43 8.85
C ALA A 22 2.91 -4.05 9.35
N THR A 23 3.78 -3.56 8.47
CA THR A 23 5.17 -3.15 8.77
C THR A 23 5.48 -1.83 8.11
N VAL A 24 6.12 -0.92 8.85
CA VAL A 24 6.67 0.34 8.34
C VAL A 24 8.17 0.18 8.16
N LEU A 25 8.66 0.53 6.98
CA LEU A 25 10.07 0.52 6.61
C LEU A 25 10.48 1.94 6.26
N ASP A 26 11.31 2.56 7.09
CA ASP A 26 11.79 3.93 6.91
C ASP A 26 13.10 3.97 6.15
N ASP A 27 13.27 5.02 5.34
CA ASP A 27 14.49 5.32 4.57
C ASP A 27 14.92 4.14 3.67
N VAL A 28 13.96 3.47 3.02
CA VAL A 28 14.22 2.38 2.06
C VAL A 28 14.66 2.95 0.72
N PHE A 29 14.12 4.10 0.35
CA PHE A 29 14.45 4.86 -0.85
C PHE A 29 14.94 6.25 -0.44
N SER A 30 15.96 6.74 -1.13
CA SER A 30 16.41 8.12 -1.02
C SER A 30 15.44 9.07 -1.71
N GLU A 31 15.54 10.36 -1.41
CA GLU A 31 14.74 11.39 -2.07
C GLU A 31 14.94 11.39 -3.59
N GLN A 32 16.19 11.18 -4.05
CA GLN A 32 16.52 11.08 -5.47
C GLN A 32 15.79 9.91 -6.14
N GLU A 33 15.80 8.73 -5.52
CA GLU A 33 15.12 7.54 -6.05
C GLU A 33 13.60 7.72 -6.06
N CYS A 34 13.04 8.39 -5.05
CA CYS A 34 11.63 8.76 -5.03
C CYS A 34 11.28 9.69 -6.19
N ALA A 35 12.12 10.69 -6.47
CA ALA A 35 11.94 11.58 -7.61
C ALA A 35 12.06 10.84 -8.96
N GLU A 36 13.02 9.93 -9.09
CA GLU A 36 13.19 9.10 -10.29
C GLU A 36 11.99 8.17 -10.54
N LEU A 37 11.46 7.55 -9.48
CA LEU A 37 10.23 6.76 -9.58
C LEU A 37 9.03 7.63 -9.98
N LEU A 38 8.91 8.84 -9.42
CA LEU A 38 7.79 9.72 -9.73
C LEU A 38 7.77 10.16 -11.21
N LYS A 39 8.95 10.33 -11.84
CA LYS A 39 9.05 10.63 -13.29
C LYS A 39 8.38 9.57 -14.17
N LEU A 40 8.31 8.32 -13.73
CA LEU A 40 7.60 7.26 -14.47
C LEU A 40 6.11 7.59 -14.62
N ALA A 41 5.51 8.27 -13.63
CA ALA A 41 4.11 8.65 -13.64
C ALA A 41 3.80 9.75 -14.68
N ASP A 42 4.79 10.55 -15.05
CA ASP A 42 4.70 11.66 -16.00
C ASP A 42 5.19 11.28 -17.41
N THR A 43 5.68 10.05 -17.60
CA THR A 43 6.25 9.59 -18.88
C THR A 43 5.21 8.80 -19.68
N PRO A 44 4.92 9.17 -20.95
CA PRO A 44 4.02 8.41 -21.81
C PRO A 44 4.42 6.93 -21.93
N PRO A 45 3.46 5.98 -21.98
CA PRO A 45 2.02 6.19 -22.16
C PRO A 45 1.25 6.54 -20.86
N SER A 46 1.95 6.66 -19.73
CA SER A 46 1.34 7.03 -18.45
C SER A 46 0.91 8.50 -18.43
N LYS A 47 -0.17 8.77 -17.70
CA LYS A 47 -0.74 10.10 -17.51
C LYS A 47 -1.53 10.17 -16.21
N TRP A 48 -1.53 11.34 -15.58
CA TRP A 48 -2.37 11.62 -14.43
C TRP A 48 -3.81 11.82 -14.85
N GLU A 49 -4.70 11.03 -14.26
CA GLU A 49 -6.15 11.14 -14.46
C GLU A 49 -6.86 11.19 -13.12
N PRO A 50 -7.91 12.03 -12.97
CA PRO A 50 -8.74 12.02 -11.78
C PRO A 50 -9.38 10.65 -11.55
N THR A 51 -9.24 10.09 -10.35
CA THR A 51 -9.90 8.83 -9.99
C THR A 51 -11.40 8.98 -9.77
N ALA A 52 -11.88 10.22 -9.60
CA ALA A 52 -13.28 10.55 -9.36
C ALA A 52 -14.16 10.48 -10.63
N VAL A 53 -13.58 10.27 -11.82
CA VAL A 53 -14.27 10.43 -13.12
C VAL A 53 -14.40 9.10 -13.89
N GLY A 54 -14.19 7.96 -13.23
CA GLY A 54 -14.20 6.63 -13.84
C GLY A 54 -15.45 5.80 -13.52
N GLY A 55 -16.60 6.17 -14.07
CA GLY A 55 -17.86 5.42 -14.01
C GLY A 55 -19.07 6.35 -13.89
N ASP A 56 -20.21 6.01 -14.52
CA ASP A 56 -21.48 6.77 -14.54
C ASP A 56 -22.14 6.99 -13.15
N ASP A 57 -21.40 6.74 -12.07
CA ASP A 57 -21.93 6.68 -10.72
C ASP A 57 -21.35 7.81 -9.87
N VAL A 58 -22.19 8.78 -9.54
CA VAL A 58 -21.91 9.89 -8.60
C VAL A 58 -21.44 9.38 -7.23
N TYR A 59 -21.70 8.11 -6.89
CA TYR A 59 -21.14 7.46 -5.70
C TYR A 59 -19.62 7.21 -5.77
N ALA A 60 -19.04 7.00 -6.96
CA ALA A 60 -17.61 6.77 -7.12
C ALA A 60 -16.77 8.03 -6.83
N SER A 61 -17.28 9.22 -7.17
CA SER A 61 -16.58 10.48 -6.96
C SER A 61 -16.47 10.85 -5.47
N ASN A 62 -17.46 10.49 -4.66
CA ASN A 62 -17.45 10.72 -3.21
C ASN A 62 -16.67 9.66 -2.43
N PHE A 63 -16.25 8.55 -3.05
CA PHE A 63 -15.49 7.50 -2.37
C PHE A 63 -14.00 7.80 -2.34
N ARG A 64 -13.51 8.43 -3.41
CA ARG A 64 -12.10 8.72 -3.60
C ARG A 64 -11.90 9.99 -4.41
N HIS A 65 -11.17 10.92 -3.83
CA HIS A 65 -10.76 12.15 -4.50
C HIS A 65 -9.23 12.17 -4.59
N SER A 66 -8.69 11.88 -5.77
CA SER A 66 -7.25 11.85 -6.04
C SER A 66 -7.00 11.82 -7.54
N ASP A 67 -5.77 12.04 -7.98
CA ASP A 67 -5.33 11.65 -9.31
C ASP A 67 -4.54 10.35 -9.25
N ARG A 68 -4.55 9.62 -10.36
CA ARG A 68 -3.79 8.39 -10.53
C ARG A 68 -3.11 8.35 -11.89
N SER A 69 -1.87 7.91 -11.90
CA SER A 69 -1.14 7.52 -13.10
C SER A 69 -0.75 6.05 -13.00
N LEU A 70 -1.11 5.27 -14.02
CA LEU A 70 -0.80 3.84 -14.08
C LEU A 70 0.39 3.62 -14.99
N VAL A 71 1.40 2.93 -14.46
CA VAL A 71 2.56 2.46 -15.23
C VAL A 71 2.43 0.95 -15.33
N PHE A 72 2.28 0.45 -16.56
CA PHE A 72 2.18 -0.97 -16.87
C PHE A 72 3.55 -1.50 -17.30
N ASP A 73 3.74 -2.82 -17.20
CA ASP A 73 4.96 -3.50 -17.62
C ASP A 73 6.26 -2.90 -17.03
N ALA A 74 6.17 -2.32 -15.82
CA ALA A 74 7.28 -1.69 -15.12
C ALA A 74 8.20 -2.74 -14.47
N ASN A 75 8.74 -3.66 -15.28
CA ASN A 75 9.50 -4.81 -14.83
C ASN A 75 10.79 -4.41 -14.10
N GLU A 76 11.55 -3.46 -14.64
CA GLU A 76 12.80 -3.01 -13.99
C GLU A 76 12.52 -2.29 -12.64
N PRO A 77 11.62 -1.29 -12.56
CA PRO A 77 11.27 -0.69 -11.27
C PRO A 77 10.69 -1.70 -10.27
N SER A 78 9.79 -2.60 -10.70
CA SER A 78 9.19 -3.58 -9.78
C SER A 78 10.23 -4.57 -9.24
N GLN A 79 11.18 -4.99 -10.07
CA GLN A 79 12.26 -5.89 -9.66
C GLN A 79 13.26 -5.21 -8.73
N MET A 80 13.57 -3.93 -8.97
CA MET A 80 14.38 -3.10 -8.07
C MET A 80 13.72 -2.91 -6.70
N ILE A 81 12.43 -2.57 -6.67
CA ILE A 81 11.64 -2.45 -5.44
C ILE A 81 11.61 -3.79 -4.70
N TYR A 82 11.36 -4.88 -5.42
CA TYR A 82 11.36 -6.23 -4.84
C TYR A 82 12.72 -6.59 -4.21
N GLY A 83 13.82 -6.32 -4.92
CA GLY A 83 15.18 -6.57 -4.43
C GLY A 83 15.49 -5.84 -3.12
N ARG A 84 14.99 -4.60 -2.95
CA ARG A 84 15.13 -3.86 -1.68
C ARG A 84 14.26 -4.41 -0.58
N LEU A 85 12.99 -4.71 -0.87
CA LEU A 85 12.02 -5.07 0.16
C LEU A 85 12.14 -6.51 0.62
N ARG A 86 12.49 -7.44 -0.26
CA ARG A 86 12.58 -8.86 0.06
C ARG A 86 13.45 -9.13 1.29
N PRO A 87 14.72 -8.69 1.39
CA PRO A 87 15.54 -8.96 2.58
C PRO A 87 15.00 -8.32 3.87
N LEU A 88 14.14 -7.30 3.77
CA LEU A 88 13.56 -6.57 4.90
C LEU A 88 12.24 -7.17 5.39
N LEU A 89 11.73 -8.21 4.71
CA LEU A 89 10.44 -8.84 4.99
C LEU A 89 10.53 -10.37 5.12
N PRO A 90 11.49 -10.93 5.89
CA PRO A 90 11.67 -12.38 6.02
C PRO A 90 10.40 -13.11 6.48
N GLU A 91 9.56 -12.45 7.28
CA GLU A 91 8.35 -13.00 7.88
C GLU A 91 7.31 -13.46 6.86
N ILE A 92 7.33 -12.86 5.67
CA ILE A 92 6.38 -13.17 4.59
C ILE A 92 7.08 -13.76 3.37
N HIS A 93 8.33 -14.22 3.47
CA HIS A 93 8.94 -15.00 2.38
C HIS A 93 8.11 -16.25 2.08
N GLU A 94 7.53 -16.83 3.11
CA GLU A 94 6.61 -17.95 3.03
C GLU A 94 5.41 -17.71 3.96
N ILE A 95 4.21 -17.87 3.43
CA ILE A 95 2.96 -17.80 4.20
C ILE A 95 2.35 -19.20 4.22
N SER A 96 2.44 -19.86 5.37
CA SER A 96 1.85 -21.17 5.64
C SER A 96 0.42 -21.03 6.19
N PRO A 97 -0.49 -21.99 5.89
CA PRO A 97 -1.87 -21.96 6.39
C PRO A 97 -2.01 -22.09 7.91
N VAL A 98 -0.93 -22.48 8.61
CA VAL A 98 -0.91 -22.69 10.07
C VAL A 98 0.17 -21.85 10.78
N GLY A 99 0.85 -20.96 10.06
CA GLY A 99 1.87 -20.09 10.63
C GLY A 99 1.30 -18.85 11.32
N GLU A 100 2.18 -18.09 11.98
CA GLU A 100 1.88 -16.79 12.60
C GLU A 100 1.13 -15.85 11.64
N TRP A 101 1.58 -15.80 10.38
CA TRP A 101 1.01 -14.94 9.35
C TRP A 101 -0.07 -15.60 8.48
N SER A 102 -0.65 -16.70 8.93
CA SER A 102 -1.72 -17.42 8.20
C SER A 102 -2.95 -16.56 7.91
N LEU A 103 -3.20 -15.50 8.68
CA LEU A 103 -4.32 -14.59 8.45
C LEU A 103 -4.19 -13.73 7.19
N ILE A 104 -2.98 -13.60 6.64
CA ILE A 104 -2.74 -12.87 5.37
C ILE A 104 -3.54 -13.51 4.22
N THR A 105 -3.51 -14.84 4.11
CA THR A 105 -4.30 -15.61 3.13
C THR A 105 -5.69 -15.99 3.67
N GLY A 106 -5.85 -15.88 4.99
CA GLY A 106 -7.07 -16.08 5.75
C GLY A 106 -7.23 -17.50 6.30
N LYS A 107 -8.11 -17.67 7.29
CA LYS A 107 -8.21 -18.91 8.10
C LYS A 107 -8.32 -20.18 7.26
N ALA A 108 -7.45 -21.15 7.54
CA ALA A 108 -7.47 -22.47 6.91
C ALA A 108 -8.87 -23.11 6.96
N GLY A 109 -9.29 -23.73 5.86
CA GLY A 109 -10.63 -24.33 5.70
C GLY A 109 -11.78 -23.34 5.49
N ARG A 110 -11.54 -22.02 5.59
CA ARG A 110 -12.55 -20.98 5.30
C ARG A 110 -12.25 -20.14 4.06
N THR A 111 -11.14 -20.44 3.38
CA THR A 111 -10.68 -19.66 2.23
C THR A 111 -10.32 -20.57 1.06
N LYS A 112 -10.51 -20.06 -0.17
CA LYS A 112 -10.04 -20.69 -1.41
C LYS A 112 -8.53 -20.47 -1.63
N GLN A 113 -7.79 -20.00 -0.62
CA GLN A 113 -6.36 -19.69 -0.68
C GLN A 113 -5.52 -20.77 0.01
N ALA A 114 -6.03 -22.01 0.06
CA ALA A 114 -5.38 -23.12 0.75
C ALA A 114 -3.97 -23.36 0.20
N GLY A 115 -3.04 -23.75 1.08
CA GLY A 115 -1.66 -24.06 0.74
C GLY A 115 -0.66 -23.00 1.20
N THR A 116 0.61 -23.30 0.95
CA THR A 116 1.75 -22.45 1.29
C THR A 116 2.10 -21.56 0.10
N TRP A 117 2.28 -20.27 0.36
CA TRP A 117 2.56 -19.26 -0.64
C TRP A 117 3.97 -18.69 -0.46
N THR A 118 4.75 -18.61 -1.53
CA THR A 118 6.10 -18.07 -1.51
C THR A 118 6.10 -16.69 -2.16
N LEU A 119 6.74 -15.71 -1.53
CA LEU A 119 6.91 -14.37 -2.08
C LEU A 119 7.69 -14.44 -3.39
N ALA A 120 7.08 -13.97 -4.47
CA ALA A 120 7.59 -14.11 -5.83
C ALA A 120 8.07 -12.78 -6.42
N GLY A 121 7.48 -11.65 -6.03
CA GLY A 121 7.86 -10.34 -6.57
C GLY A 121 6.93 -9.20 -6.18
N VAL A 122 7.06 -8.10 -6.91
CA VAL A 122 6.14 -6.94 -6.88
C VAL A 122 5.39 -6.90 -8.20
N ASN A 123 4.09 -6.58 -8.16
CA ASN A 123 3.29 -6.41 -9.38
C ASN A 123 3.89 -5.31 -10.28
N SER A 124 4.16 -5.61 -11.55
CA SER A 124 4.71 -4.67 -12.53
C SER A 124 3.71 -3.60 -13.00
N ARG A 125 2.45 -3.70 -12.58
CA ARG A 125 1.49 -2.60 -12.66
C ARG A 125 1.62 -1.69 -11.43
N LEU A 126 2.38 -0.61 -11.58
CA LEU A 126 2.57 0.40 -10.53
C LEU A 126 1.49 1.48 -10.63
N SER A 127 0.86 1.79 -9.50
CA SER A 127 -0.18 2.82 -9.40
C SER A 127 0.34 4.03 -8.64
N PHE A 128 0.73 5.07 -9.35
CA PHE A 128 1.11 6.35 -8.75
C PHE A 128 -0.13 7.16 -8.42
N LEU A 129 -0.16 7.74 -7.22
CA LEU A 129 -1.30 8.45 -6.67
C LEU A 129 -0.86 9.84 -6.23
N ARG A 130 -1.67 10.85 -6.55
CA ARG A 130 -1.45 12.26 -6.21
C ARG A 130 -2.67 12.82 -5.49
N TYR A 131 -2.43 13.45 -4.36
CA TYR A 131 -3.46 14.05 -3.50
C TYR A 131 -3.06 15.49 -3.19
N GLY A 132 -3.91 16.46 -3.54
CA GLY A 132 -3.77 17.84 -3.10
C GLY A 132 -4.68 18.15 -1.91
N PRO A 133 -4.73 19.41 -1.45
CA PRO A 133 -5.61 19.80 -0.34
C PRO A 133 -7.07 19.37 -0.56
N GLY A 134 -7.69 18.73 0.43
CA GLY A 134 -9.06 18.19 0.35
C GLY A 134 -9.19 16.85 -0.40
N HIS A 135 -8.10 16.29 -0.93
CA HIS A 135 -8.10 14.96 -1.56
C HIS A 135 -8.01 13.87 -0.49
N TYR A 136 -8.69 12.74 -0.70
CA TYR A 136 -8.82 11.64 0.27
C TYR A 136 -9.14 10.30 -0.41
N PHE A 137 -9.09 9.22 0.36
CA PHE A 137 -9.63 7.92 -0.03
C PHE A 137 -10.33 7.26 1.17
N LYS A 138 -11.66 7.08 1.08
CA LYS A 138 -12.48 6.61 2.20
C LYS A 138 -12.11 5.19 2.69
N PRO A 139 -12.52 4.82 3.93
CA PRO A 139 -12.21 3.51 4.50
C PRO A 139 -12.63 2.32 3.63
N HIS A 140 -11.70 1.41 3.35
CA HIS A 140 -11.87 0.23 2.49
C HIS A 140 -10.91 -0.91 2.89
N CYS A 141 -11.07 -2.07 2.26
CA CYS A 141 -10.02 -3.09 2.19
C CYS A 141 -9.53 -3.17 0.75
N ASP A 142 -8.25 -3.52 0.58
CA ASP A 142 -7.67 -3.70 -0.74
C ASP A 142 -8.11 -5.03 -1.39
N GLY A 143 -8.27 -4.99 -2.71
CA GLY A 143 -8.61 -6.16 -3.50
C GLY A 143 -7.37 -7.03 -3.76
N LEU A 144 -7.60 -8.35 -3.85
CA LEU A 144 -6.57 -9.30 -4.28
C LEU A 144 -6.47 -9.28 -5.81
N ASN A 145 -5.26 -9.31 -6.35
CA ASN A 145 -4.97 -9.43 -7.78
C ASN A 145 -4.46 -10.83 -8.11
N THR A 146 -4.80 -11.33 -9.30
CA THR A 146 -4.31 -12.61 -9.82
C THR A 146 -3.69 -12.35 -11.19
N ILE A 147 -2.43 -12.74 -11.38
CA ILE A 147 -1.70 -12.63 -12.65
C ILE A 147 -1.06 -13.99 -12.94
N GLY A 148 -1.58 -14.71 -13.93
CA GLY A 148 -1.15 -16.08 -14.20
C GLY A 148 -1.30 -16.96 -12.95
N LYS A 149 -0.18 -17.51 -12.46
CA LYS A 149 -0.12 -18.33 -11.24
C LYS A 149 0.11 -17.53 -9.95
N GLN A 150 0.42 -16.23 -10.08
CA GLN A 150 0.72 -15.38 -8.95
C GLN A 150 -0.54 -14.71 -8.42
N LYS A 151 -0.55 -14.47 -7.11
CA LYS A 151 -1.65 -13.81 -6.40
C LYS A 151 -1.12 -12.81 -5.39
N SER A 152 -1.76 -11.64 -5.26
CA SER A 152 -1.45 -10.72 -4.17
C SER A 152 -2.24 -11.00 -2.91
N PHE A 153 -1.58 -10.77 -1.78
CA PHE A 153 -2.19 -10.78 -0.44
C PHE A 153 -1.78 -9.59 0.42
N VAL A 154 -0.78 -8.83 -0.02
CA VAL A 154 -0.10 -7.79 0.76
C VAL A 154 0.08 -6.57 -0.12
N THR A 155 -0.40 -5.43 0.36
CA THR A 155 -0.23 -4.12 -0.27
C THR A 155 1.14 -3.57 0.04
N LEU A 156 1.74 -2.92 -0.95
CA LEU A 156 2.94 -2.11 -0.86
C LEU A 156 2.54 -0.66 -1.12
N GLN A 157 2.79 0.21 -0.15
CA GLN A 157 2.53 1.65 -0.23
C GLN A 157 3.85 2.41 0.00
N LEU A 158 4.44 2.96 -1.06
CA LEU A 158 5.65 3.77 -1.01
C LEU A 158 5.29 5.26 -0.99
N TYR A 159 5.81 6.00 -0.02
CA TYR A 159 5.64 7.45 0.07
C TYR A 159 6.79 8.15 -0.66
N LEU A 160 6.46 8.97 -1.65
CA LEU A 160 7.42 9.57 -2.57
C LEU A 160 7.83 10.99 -2.16
N ASN A 161 7.11 11.60 -1.23
CA ASN A 161 7.44 12.90 -0.66
C ASN A 161 6.84 13.10 0.72
N ASP A 162 7.35 14.11 1.44
CA ASP A 162 6.78 14.65 2.68
C ASP A 162 6.78 16.20 2.73
N ARG A 163 7.12 16.82 1.60
CA ARG A 163 7.11 18.25 1.33
C ARG A 163 7.01 18.50 -0.17
N ASP A 164 6.63 19.72 -0.52
CA ASP A 164 6.62 20.21 -1.89
C ASP A 164 8.01 20.75 -2.30
N GLU A 165 8.19 21.03 -3.59
CA GLU A 165 9.45 21.54 -4.14
C GLU A 165 9.87 22.89 -3.54
N ASP A 166 8.90 23.72 -3.16
CA ASP A 166 9.12 25.01 -2.49
C ASP A 166 9.46 24.87 -0.99
N GLY A 167 9.50 23.65 -0.47
CA GLY A 167 9.78 23.33 0.93
C GLY A 167 8.55 23.30 1.83
N THR A 168 7.34 23.53 1.32
CA THR A 168 6.10 23.43 2.08
C THR A 168 5.93 22.00 2.60
N LYS A 169 5.92 21.82 3.93
CA LYS A 169 5.74 20.52 4.55
C LYS A 169 4.32 19.99 4.32
N LEU A 170 4.21 18.73 3.93
CA LEU A 170 2.94 18.02 3.81
C LEU A 170 2.24 17.93 5.18
N GLN A 171 0.94 18.26 5.20
CA GLN A 171 0.09 18.15 6.39
C GLN A 171 -1.14 17.29 6.09
N GLY A 172 -1.50 16.40 7.02
CA GLY A 172 -2.54 15.40 6.80
C GLY A 172 -2.07 14.29 5.85
N GLY A 173 -3.01 13.61 5.20
CA GLY A 173 -2.67 12.57 4.24
C GLY A 173 -2.14 11.27 4.85
N ALA A 174 -2.39 10.99 6.13
CA ALA A 174 -2.00 9.73 6.75
C ALA A 174 -2.65 8.52 6.05
N THR A 175 -1.98 7.37 6.07
CA THR A 175 -2.66 6.09 5.88
C THR A 175 -3.18 5.62 7.22
N ARG A 176 -4.50 5.58 7.38
CA ARG A 176 -5.15 5.29 8.65
C ARG A 176 -5.70 3.89 8.66
N PHE A 177 -5.36 3.08 9.66
CA PHE A 177 -6.01 1.79 9.92
C PHE A 177 -7.16 2.00 10.91
N TRP A 178 -8.32 1.42 10.61
CA TRP A 178 -9.54 1.59 11.40
C TRP A 178 -10.03 0.28 11.98
N THR A 179 -10.54 0.30 13.20
CA THR A 179 -11.46 -0.75 13.67
C THR A 179 -12.65 -0.89 12.69
N PRO A 180 -13.25 -2.10 12.54
CA PRO A 180 -14.38 -2.29 11.64
C PRO A 180 -15.59 -1.39 11.90
N ASN A 181 -15.80 -1.00 13.16
CA ASN A 181 -16.85 -0.06 13.56
C ASN A 181 -16.45 1.42 13.37
N LYS A 182 -15.23 1.69 12.88
CA LYS A 182 -14.65 3.01 12.60
C LYS A 182 -14.54 3.94 13.82
N LYS A 183 -14.46 3.38 15.03
CA LYS A 183 -14.36 4.17 16.27
C LYS A 183 -12.93 4.48 16.70
N HIS A 184 -12.04 3.51 16.52
CA HIS A 184 -10.62 3.62 16.86
C HIS A 184 -9.76 3.46 15.63
N PHE A 185 -8.62 4.14 15.63
CA PHE A 185 -7.67 4.13 14.53
C PHE A 185 -6.22 4.26 15.01
N ILE A 186 -5.29 3.96 14.12
CA ILE A 186 -3.88 4.39 14.20
C ILE A 186 -3.46 4.95 12.83
N ASP A 187 -2.50 5.85 12.83
CA ASP A 187 -2.01 6.52 11.62
C ASP A 187 -0.58 6.15 11.28
N VAL A 188 -0.33 6.02 9.97
CA VAL A 188 1.01 6.01 9.38
C VAL A 188 1.16 7.27 8.55
N GLU A 189 1.94 8.20 9.07
CA GLU A 189 2.20 9.48 8.41
C GLU A 189 3.06 9.30 7.14
N PRO A 190 2.85 10.12 6.10
CA PRO A 190 3.74 10.16 4.96
C PRO A 190 5.14 10.64 5.37
N LYS A 191 6.16 9.93 4.90
CA LYS A 191 7.57 10.28 5.07
C LYS A 191 8.29 9.87 3.79
N ILE A 192 9.09 10.74 3.19
CA ILE A 192 9.77 10.41 1.93
C ILE A 192 10.62 9.14 2.09
N GLY A 193 10.54 8.23 1.12
CA GLY A 193 11.29 6.97 1.13
C GLY A 193 10.76 5.88 2.05
N ARG A 194 9.68 6.14 2.81
CA ARG A 194 9.00 5.15 3.64
C ARG A 194 8.21 4.17 2.78
N VAL A 195 8.23 2.90 3.16
CA VAL A 195 7.33 1.87 2.64
C VAL A 195 6.48 1.32 3.76
N LEU A 196 5.17 1.37 3.59
CA LEU A 196 4.19 0.67 4.42
C LEU A 196 3.74 -0.60 3.68
N VAL A 197 3.92 -1.75 4.33
CA VAL A 197 3.55 -3.07 3.80
C VAL A 197 2.52 -3.69 4.72
N PHE A 198 1.34 -4.06 4.21
CA PHE A 198 0.25 -4.55 5.06
C PHE A 198 -0.65 -5.53 4.33
N GLN A 199 -1.27 -6.46 5.07
CA GLN A 199 -2.18 -7.44 4.47
C GLN A 199 -3.41 -6.76 3.87
N GLN A 200 -3.85 -7.25 2.73
CA GLN A 200 -5.02 -6.71 2.01
C GLN A 200 -6.34 -7.14 2.68
N ARG A 201 -6.36 -8.37 3.18
CA ARG A 201 -7.57 -9.01 3.68
C ARG A 201 -7.97 -8.45 5.05
N MET A 202 -9.21 -7.97 5.14
CA MET A 202 -9.91 -7.58 6.38
C MET A 202 -9.28 -6.42 7.17
N LEU A 203 -8.19 -5.83 6.69
CA LEU A 203 -7.52 -4.70 7.33
C LEU A 203 -8.07 -3.40 6.73
N ILE A 204 -9.01 -2.78 7.45
CA ILE A 204 -9.72 -1.60 6.95
C ILE A 204 -8.81 -0.39 7.09
N HIS A 205 -8.65 0.36 6.00
CA HIS A 205 -7.80 1.54 5.98
C HIS A 205 -8.32 2.63 5.03
N SER A 206 -7.83 3.85 5.21
CA SER A 206 -8.13 5.01 4.37
C SER A 206 -6.86 5.81 4.07
N GLY A 207 -6.93 6.64 3.03
CA GLY A 207 -6.05 7.78 2.87
C GLY A 207 -6.76 9.01 3.43
N GLU A 208 -6.30 9.51 4.56
CA GLU A 208 -6.90 10.67 5.19
C GLU A 208 -6.69 11.93 4.34
N GLU A 209 -7.50 12.94 4.62
CA GLU A 209 -7.49 14.20 3.88
C GLU A 209 -6.11 14.87 3.96
N VAL A 210 -5.60 15.30 2.81
CA VAL A 210 -4.44 16.21 2.77
C VAL A 210 -4.94 17.61 3.10
N VAL A 211 -4.31 18.24 4.09
CA VAL A 211 -4.67 19.59 4.55
C VAL A 211 -3.85 20.65 3.83
N ALA A 212 -2.54 20.41 3.65
CA ALA A 212 -1.63 21.34 2.98
C ALA A 212 -0.51 20.58 2.25
N GLY A 213 -0.06 21.14 1.13
CA GLY A 213 0.93 20.55 0.24
C GLY A 213 0.37 19.46 -0.69
N MET A 214 1.24 18.81 -1.43
CA MET A 214 0.92 17.70 -2.32
C MET A 214 1.47 16.39 -1.76
N LYS A 215 0.66 15.33 -1.76
CA LYS A 215 1.10 13.98 -1.40
C LYS A 215 1.22 13.12 -2.65
N TYR A 216 2.39 12.52 -2.83
CA TYR A 216 2.70 11.55 -3.88
C TYR A 216 3.02 10.20 -3.26
N THR A 217 2.41 9.16 -3.82
CA THR A 217 2.70 7.78 -3.41
C THR A 217 2.67 6.84 -4.59
N MET A 218 3.35 5.70 -4.47
CA MET A 218 3.23 4.57 -5.39
C MET A 218 2.64 3.40 -4.62
N ARG A 219 1.50 2.88 -5.10
CA ARG A 219 0.89 1.65 -4.61
C ARG A 219 1.15 0.52 -5.60
N SER A 220 1.59 -0.62 -5.09
CA SER A 220 1.61 -1.90 -5.79
C SER A 220 1.24 -3.01 -4.81
N ASP A 221 1.35 -4.25 -5.25
CA ASP A 221 1.10 -5.42 -4.42
C ASP A 221 2.33 -6.34 -4.42
N LEU A 222 2.60 -6.98 -3.29
CA LEU A 222 3.51 -8.12 -3.23
C LEU A 222 2.78 -9.35 -3.77
N MET A 223 3.42 -10.00 -4.74
CA MET A 223 2.91 -11.16 -5.48
C MET A 223 3.50 -12.44 -4.91
N PHE A 224 2.67 -13.46 -4.80
CA PHE A 224 3.03 -14.75 -4.24
C PHE A 224 2.64 -15.87 -5.21
N GLU A 225 3.42 -16.95 -5.22
CA GLU A 225 3.11 -18.17 -5.96
C GLU A 225 2.91 -19.33 -4.99
N GLN A 226 1.94 -20.18 -5.28
CA GLN A 226 1.66 -21.36 -4.48
C GLN A 226 2.76 -22.41 -4.70
N LYS A 227 3.25 -23.02 -3.62
CA LYS A 227 4.15 -24.18 -3.68
C LYS A 227 3.46 -25.42 -4.24
#